data_AF-A0A8I2YTG3-F1
#
_entry.id   AF-A0A8I2YTG3-F1
#
_cell.length_a   1.000
_cell.length_b   1.000
_cell.length_c   1.000
_cell.angle_alpha   90.00
_cell.angle_beta   90.00
_cell.angle_gamma   90.00
#
_symmetry.space_group_name_H-M   'P 1'
#
loop_
_entity.id
_entity.type
_entity.pdbx_description
1 polymer ?
#
loop_
_entity_poly.entity_id
_entity_poly.type
_entity_poly.pdbx_seq_one_letter_code
_entity_poly.pdbx_strand_id
1 'polypeptide(L)'
;MSDMQYVSGPRSDCRNAVPSSSTRKRGHSEVADDSDEGKQSKKRKTGESVVKLEDVHCFVFYPDVVYGHKCLGTLFTASSIRGRGTTVFSVVRNTKRMALRMAWQDDVTLMAEQDAVMKRLKDQGSQLHSNVIVPFMTEKVERGSKMCTTLGAIRGFLDAQIEELGVENRVLTISASDLKRPVKYFWGVHDFVRGLCGALLGHEYLTKIGILHRDISENNIVLGLRPEGERGYLIDLDMAILQNADEPTQPQPQSIKLWTRLSSLSTLKSHTLPERALRTGTFPYISYNVLLDGRHTQFDDVESFLYVLLLFFFSYAGPLSASELCKADEAGFVQSIGSGRSSHTRNWPKKYGWVDGETEAIAAQKYSAITISHGVRRIIKSTEFVDCLENNWPEELHDPICDLIHASFTIFHRSTAANRSRTEVSHADFVSMLDEWLNLYSHLEDKFSNCPFNQPEAFPISRAGLQGFDINIP
;
A
#
# COMPACT_ATOMS: atom_id res chain seq x y z
N MET A 1 3.76 16.40 -28.03
CA MET A 1 3.27 17.68 -28.57
C MET A 1 3.42 17.54 -30.07
N SER A 2 2.41 17.48 -30.91
CA SER A 2 0.94 17.50 -30.86
C SER A 2 0.42 16.06 -31.17
N ASP A 3 -0.85 15.64 -31.04
CA ASP A 3 -2.12 16.20 -31.51
C ASP A 3 -3.26 15.92 -30.51
N MET A 4 -3.97 16.98 -30.12
CA MET A 4 -5.34 16.96 -29.62
C MET A 4 -6.20 17.45 -30.78
N GLN A 5 -7.20 16.68 -31.20
CA GLN A 5 -8.20 17.16 -32.15
C GLN A 5 -9.21 18.06 -31.43
N TYR A 6 -9.27 19.32 -31.87
CA TYR A 6 -10.27 20.30 -31.46
C TYR A 6 -11.52 20.18 -32.35
N VAL A 7 -12.69 20.15 -31.75
CA VAL A 7 -13.97 20.40 -32.43
C VAL A 7 -14.50 21.75 -31.94
N SER A 8 -14.77 22.66 -32.87
CA SER A 8 -15.23 24.02 -32.63
C SER A 8 -16.76 24.15 -32.80
N GLY A 9 -17.39 24.91 -31.89
CA GLY A 9 -18.78 25.36 -31.95
C GLY A 9 -18.89 26.78 -31.35
N PRO A 10 -19.92 27.59 -31.71
CA PRO A 10 -19.71 29.00 -32.03
C PRO A 10 -19.76 29.97 -30.85
N ARG A 11 -19.07 31.09 -31.10
CA ARG A 11 -18.91 32.31 -30.30
C ARG A 11 -20.25 32.93 -29.86
N SER A 12 -20.27 33.44 -28.63
CA SER A 12 -21.01 34.65 -28.29
C SER A 12 -20.13 35.58 -27.47
N ASP A 13 -20.15 36.85 -27.88
CA ASP A 13 -19.37 37.96 -27.38
C ASP A 13 -19.72 38.34 -25.93
N CYS A 14 -18.73 38.80 -25.16
CA CYS A 14 -18.87 40.05 -24.41
C CYS A 14 -17.51 40.60 -23.98
N ARG A 15 -17.41 41.93 -24.06
CA ARG A 15 -16.19 42.76 -24.09
C ARG A 15 -15.71 43.19 -22.70
N ASN A 16 -14.46 43.69 -22.71
CA ASN A 16 -13.84 44.73 -21.86
C ASN A 16 -13.29 44.32 -20.49
N ALA A 17 -11.96 44.27 -20.33
CA ALA A 17 -11.13 45.44 -19.95
C ALA A 17 -9.67 45.02 -19.66
N VAL A 18 -8.72 45.80 -20.20
CA VAL A 18 -7.25 45.86 -19.97
C VAL A 18 -7.02 47.22 -19.26
N PRO A 19 -5.92 47.57 -18.53
CA PRO A 19 -4.50 47.20 -18.68
C PRO A 19 -3.73 46.98 -17.33
N SER A 20 -2.42 46.72 -17.19
CA SER A 20 -1.22 47.27 -17.86
C SER A 20 0.09 46.58 -17.40
N SER A 21 1.07 46.48 -18.33
CA SER A 21 2.56 46.57 -18.24
C SER A 21 3.29 46.12 -16.95
N SER A 22 4.43 45.41 -16.99
CA SER A 22 5.69 45.88 -17.61
C SER A 22 6.77 44.79 -17.82
N THR A 23 7.30 44.76 -19.04
CA THR A 23 8.72 44.56 -19.47
C THR A 23 9.79 43.94 -18.55
N ARG A 24 10.34 42.81 -19.03
CA ARG A 24 11.75 42.54 -19.45
C ARG A 24 12.92 42.93 -18.50
N LYS A 25 13.77 41.95 -18.15
CA LYS A 25 15.10 41.70 -18.78
C LYS A 25 15.88 40.55 -18.13
N ARG A 26 16.47 39.71 -18.99
CA ARG A 26 17.59 38.78 -18.71
C ARG A 26 18.89 39.58 -18.53
N GLY A 27 19.80 39.08 -17.70
CA GLY A 27 21.20 39.50 -17.65
C GLY A 27 22.05 38.48 -16.89
N HIS A 28 22.87 37.74 -17.64
CA HIS A 28 24.02 36.95 -17.17
C HIS A 28 25.25 37.86 -17.05
N SER A 29 26.12 37.61 -16.06
CA SER A 29 27.61 37.70 -16.08
C SER A 29 28.09 37.82 -14.62
N GLU A 30 28.72 36.81 -14.04
CA GLU A 30 30.16 36.50 -14.07
C GLU A 30 30.94 37.08 -12.88
N VAL A 31 31.95 36.30 -12.52
CA VAL A 31 32.81 36.31 -11.34
C VAL A 31 33.87 37.41 -11.43
N ALA A 32 34.22 38.02 -10.30
CA ALA A 32 35.56 38.55 -10.07
C ALA A 32 35.90 38.53 -8.57
N ASP A 33 37.01 37.87 -8.26
CA ASP A 33 37.78 37.98 -7.02
C ASP A 33 38.37 39.39 -6.88
N ASP A 34 38.39 39.93 -5.65
CA ASP A 34 39.64 40.43 -5.07
C ASP A 34 39.55 40.62 -3.55
N SER A 35 40.68 40.39 -2.90
CA SER A 35 40.96 40.35 -1.46
C SER A 35 40.99 41.71 -0.77
N ASP A 36 40.57 41.80 0.50
CA ASP A 36 41.41 42.40 1.57
C ASP A 36 40.88 42.14 3.01
N GLU A 37 41.81 42.10 3.96
CA GLU A 37 41.65 41.72 5.36
C GLU A 37 40.90 42.75 6.24
N GLY A 38 40.20 42.26 7.27
CA GLY A 38 39.65 43.14 8.31
C GLY A 38 38.81 42.43 9.37
N LYS A 39 39.47 41.90 10.40
CA LYS A 39 38.82 41.38 11.62
C LYS A 39 37.96 42.46 12.29
N GLN A 40 36.64 42.24 12.39
CA GLN A 40 35.85 42.74 13.52
C GLN A 40 34.62 41.86 13.77
N SER A 41 34.65 41.24 14.93
CA SER A 41 33.59 40.43 15.54
C SER A 41 32.36 41.29 15.86
N LYS A 42 31.25 41.06 15.14
CA LYS A 42 29.92 41.51 15.56
C LYS A 42 28.92 40.37 15.44
N LYS A 43 28.47 39.89 16.60
CA LYS A 43 27.27 39.07 16.81
C LYS A 43 26.12 39.61 15.96
N ARG A 44 25.73 38.89 14.90
CA ARG A 44 24.47 39.12 14.20
C ARG A 44 23.45 38.10 14.72
N LYS A 45 22.43 38.62 15.40
CA LYS A 45 21.17 37.93 15.68
C LYS A 45 20.57 37.48 14.35
N THR A 46 20.46 36.17 14.14
CA THR A 46 19.63 35.60 13.08
C THR A 46 18.18 35.73 13.54
N GLY A 47 17.49 36.76 13.06
CA GLY A 47 16.04 36.80 13.10
C GLY A 47 15.54 35.75 12.12
N GLU A 48 14.83 34.74 12.62
CA GLU A 48 14.02 33.85 11.79
C GLU A 48 12.91 34.69 11.14
N SER A 49 13.13 35.09 9.88
CA SER A 49 12.03 35.53 9.04
C SER A 49 11.19 34.30 8.72
N VAL A 50 10.09 34.13 9.44
CA VAL A 50 9.02 33.20 9.07
C VAL A 50 8.51 33.64 7.71
N VAL A 51 9.00 32.99 6.65
CA VAL A 51 8.40 33.09 5.32
C VAL A 51 7.03 32.45 5.46
N LYS A 52 5.98 33.28 5.45
CA LYS A 52 4.61 32.79 5.26
C LYS A 52 4.63 32.04 3.94
N LEU A 53 4.47 30.71 3.97
CA LEU A 53 4.20 29.94 2.77
C LEU A 53 2.93 30.54 2.16
N GLU A 54 3.08 31.21 1.03
CA GLU A 54 1.96 31.60 0.19
C GLU A 54 1.21 30.32 -0.18
N ASP A 55 -0.13 30.38 -0.16
CA ASP A 55 -1.01 29.28 -0.54
C ASP A 55 -0.67 28.82 -1.95
N VAL A 56 0.13 27.75 -2.06
CA VAL A 56 0.42 27.10 -3.33
C VAL A 56 -0.87 26.42 -3.75
N HIS A 57 -1.61 27.07 -4.65
CA HIS A 57 -2.76 26.47 -5.31
C HIS A 57 -2.30 25.22 -6.08
N CYS A 58 -2.47 24.06 -5.46
CA CYS A 58 -2.19 22.78 -6.08
C CYS A 58 -3.33 22.44 -7.05
N PHE A 59 -3.10 22.66 -8.34
CA PHE A 59 -3.99 22.17 -9.38
C PHE A 59 -3.69 20.69 -9.62
N VAL A 60 -4.58 19.81 -9.17
CA VAL A 60 -4.51 18.38 -9.50
C VAL A 60 -5.34 18.12 -10.74
N PHE A 61 -4.67 17.73 -11.82
CA PHE A 61 -5.33 17.33 -13.07
C PHE A 61 -5.66 15.85 -13.01
N TYR A 62 -6.94 15.51 -13.06
CA TYR A 62 -7.38 14.14 -13.31
C TYR A 62 -7.75 14.00 -14.78
N PRO A 63 -7.28 12.96 -15.46
CA PRO A 63 -7.74 12.68 -16.82
C PRO A 63 -9.22 12.29 -16.77
N ASP A 64 -10.06 12.89 -17.61
CA ASP A 64 -11.48 12.51 -17.75
C ASP A 64 -11.62 11.06 -18.26
N VAL A 65 -10.64 10.61 -19.04
CA VAL A 65 -10.56 9.27 -19.63
C VAL A 65 -9.17 8.69 -19.41
N VAL A 66 -9.12 7.47 -18.89
CA VAL A 66 -7.89 6.68 -18.71
C VAL A 66 -8.05 5.39 -19.52
N TYR A 67 -7.21 5.23 -20.55
CA TYR A 67 -7.23 4.06 -21.46
C TYR A 67 -8.62 3.67 -21.97
N GLY A 68 -9.38 4.67 -22.45
CA GLY A 68 -10.73 4.45 -23.01
C GLY A 68 -11.84 4.29 -21.97
N HIS A 69 -11.53 4.41 -20.68
CA HIS A 69 -12.52 4.32 -19.60
C HIS A 69 -12.74 5.68 -18.93
N LYS A 70 -14.00 6.01 -18.64
CA LYS A 70 -14.35 7.21 -17.86
C LYS A 70 -13.71 7.10 -16.48
N CYS A 71 -12.87 8.05 -16.12
CA CYS A 71 -12.19 8.11 -14.84
C CYS A 71 -13.07 8.83 -13.82
N LEU A 72 -13.22 8.24 -12.63
CA LEU A 72 -13.83 8.90 -11.48
C LEU A 72 -12.78 9.59 -10.60
N GLY A 73 -11.54 9.11 -10.63
CA GLY A 73 -10.42 9.63 -9.87
C GLY A 73 -9.43 8.55 -9.46
N THR A 74 -8.47 8.92 -8.63
CA THR A 74 -7.39 8.03 -8.17
C THR A 74 -7.78 7.31 -6.88
N LEU A 75 -7.68 5.98 -6.84
CA LEU A 75 -7.83 5.16 -5.63
C LEU A 75 -6.54 5.11 -4.82
N PHE A 76 -5.41 4.95 -5.50
CA PHE A 76 -4.10 4.73 -4.91
C PHE A 76 -2.99 5.27 -5.82
N THR A 77 -1.97 5.87 -5.22
CA THR A 77 -0.71 6.21 -5.89
C THR A 77 0.43 5.85 -4.94
N ALA A 78 1.38 5.05 -5.41
CA ALA A 78 2.59 4.76 -4.66
C ALA A 78 3.46 6.02 -4.56
N SER A 79 4.00 6.29 -3.38
CA SER A 79 4.86 7.46 -3.11
C SER A 79 6.35 7.23 -3.44
N SER A 80 6.74 6.00 -3.80
CA SER A 80 8.14 5.65 -4.06
C SER A 80 8.57 6.05 -5.47
N ILE A 81 9.53 6.99 -5.55
CA ILE A 81 10.13 7.45 -6.81
C ILE A 81 10.89 6.32 -7.52
N ARG A 82 11.51 5.40 -6.77
CA ARG A 82 12.26 4.25 -7.32
C ARG A 82 11.41 2.99 -7.51
N GLY A 83 10.15 3.00 -7.05
CA GLY A 83 9.23 1.87 -7.19
C GLY A 83 8.65 1.73 -8.60
N ARG A 84 7.65 0.86 -8.74
CA ARG A 84 6.93 0.62 -10.01
C ARG A 84 6.00 1.77 -10.44
N GLY A 85 5.95 2.87 -9.69
CA GLY A 85 5.06 4.01 -9.97
C GLY A 85 3.57 3.64 -9.97
N THR A 86 3.18 2.64 -9.18
CA THR A 86 1.82 2.08 -9.19
C THR A 86 0.78 3.15 -8.95
N THR A 87 -0.14 3.31 -9.90
CA THR A 87 -1.30 4.19 -9.79
C THR A 87 -2.56 3.39 -10.09
N VAL A 88 -3.57 3.49 -9.24
CA VAL A 88 -4.85 2.80 -9.40
C VAL A 88 -5.95 3.85 -9.53
N PHE A 89 -6.75 3.73 -10.57
CA PHE A 89 -7.89 4.59 -10.87
C PHE A 89 -9.20 3.86 -10.59
N SER A 90 -10.20 4.60 -10.13
CA SER A 90 -11.59 4.17 -10.15
C SER A 90 -12.17 4.57 -11.50
N VAL A 91 -12.59 3.59 -12.30
CA VAL A 91 -13.10 3.82 -13.66
C VAL A 91 -14.45 3.17 -13.87
N VAL A 92 -15.21 3.66 -14.87
CA VAL A 92 -16.50 3.09 -15.26
C VAL A 92 -16.41 2.42 -16.63
N ARG A 93 -16.83 1.15 -16.71
CA ARG A 93 -17.01 0.39 -17.96
C ARG A 93 -18.37 -0.27 -17.95
N ASN A 94 -19.18 -0.03 -19.00
CA ASN A 94 -20.52 -0.61 -19.14
C ASN A 94 -21.36 -0.44 -17.86
N THR A 95 -21.39 0.77 -17.29
CA THR A 95 -22.07 1.14 -16.02
C THR A 95 -21.51 0.50 -14.74
N LYS A 96 -20.52 -0.40 -14.82
CA LYS A 96 -19.87 -0.99 -13.64
C LYS A 96 -18.61 -0.22 -13.28
N ARG A 97 -18.38 -0.05 -11.97
CA ARG A 97 -17.13 0.52 -11.44
C ARG A 97 -16.07 -0.57 -11.32
N MET A 98 -14.85 -0.22 -11.68
CA MET A 98 -13.70 -1.13 -11.69
C MET A 98 -12.47 -0.40 -11.16
N ALA A 99 -11.52 -1.16 -10.65
CA ALA A 99 -10.18 -0.67 -10.36
C ALA A 99 -9.30 -0.89 -11.59
N LEU A 100 -8.72 0.18 -12.13
CA LEU A 100 -7.75 0.14 -13.23
C LEU A 100 -6.38 0.51 -12.68
N ARG A 101 -5.48 -0.46 -12.64
CA ARG A 101 -4.10 -0.32 -12.16
C ARG A 101 -3.17 -0.06 -13.33
N MET A 102 -2.24 0.85 -13.13
CA MET A 102 -1.08 1.10 -13.99
C MET A 102 0.19 0.87 -13.16
N ALA A 103 1.15 0.12 -13.70
CA ALA A 103 2.44 -0.09 -13.05
C ALA A 103 3.54 -0.37 -14.08
N TRP A 104 4.77 0.04 -13.77
CA TRP A 104 5.97 -0.31 -14.53
C TRP A 104 6.51 -1.64 -14.03
N GLN A 105 6.50 -2.67 -14.88
CA GLN A 105 6.93 -4.03 -14.56
C GLN A 105 8.32 -4.34 -15.16
N ASP A 106 9.14 -5.10 -14.43
CA ASP A 106 10.50 -5.46 -14.86
C ASP A 106 10.50 -6.28 -16.15
N ASP A 107 11.49 -6.11 -17.02
CA ASP A 107 11.56 -6.78 -18.32
C ASP A 107 12.36 -8.10 -18.23
N VAL A 108 11.79 -9.16 -18.81
CA VAL A 108 12.35 -10.51 -19.03
C VAL A 108 12.32 -11.52 -17.86
N THR A 109 13.11 -11.37 -16.78
CA THR A 109 13.31 -12.50 -15.83
C THR A 109 12.22 -12.63 -14.77
N LEU A 110 11.88 -11.53 -14.07
CA LEU A 110 10.77 -11.52 -13.11
C LEU A 110 9.41 -11.72 -13.79
N MET A 111 9.29 -11.31 -15.06
CA MET A 111 8.10 -11.58 -15.88
C MET A 111 7.83 -13.08 -16.04
N ALA A 112 8.86 -13.92 -16.18
CA ALA A 112 8.65 -15.36 -16.33
C ALA A 112 8.04 -16.00 -15.07
N GLU A 113 8.49 -15.57 -13.89
CA GLU A 113 7.93 -16.01 -12.61
C GLU A 113 6.49 -15.50 -12.43
N GLN A 114 6.26 -14.22 -12.72
CA GLN A 114 4.93 -13.61 -12.68
C GLN A 114 3.96 -14.30 -13.67
N ASP A 115 4.40 -14.53 -14.90
CA ASP A 115 3.61 -15.22 -15.93
C ASP A 115 3.29 -16.65 -15.52
N ALA A 116 4.22 -17.35 -14.85
CA ALA A 116 3.99 -18.68 -14.32
C ALA A 116 2.94 -18.68 -13.19
N VAL A 117 3.00 -17.71 -12.28
CA VAL A 117 1.98 -17.50 -11.24
C VAL A 117 0.61 -17.20 -11.87
N MET A 118 0.56 -16.26 -12.83
CA MET A 118 -0.68 -15.89 -13.51
C MET A 118 -1.26 -17.04 -14.33
N LYS A 119 -0.40 -17.85 -14.96
CA LYS A 119 -0.82 -19.08 -15.64
C LYS A 119 -1.40 -20.09 -14.65
N ARG A 120 -0.73 -20.35 -13.53
CA ARG A 120 -1.21 -21.26 -12.48
C ARG A 120 -2.60 -20.86 -11.98
N LEU A 121 -2.88 -19.56 -11.84
CA LEU A 121 -4.17 -19.04 -11.43
C LEU A 121 -5.23 -19.16 -12.53
N LYS A 122 -4.87 -18.86 -13.79
CA LYS A 122 -5.78 -19.04 -14.93
C LYS A 122 -6.18 -20.50 -15.11
N ASP A 123 -5.27 -21.44 -14.87
CA ASP A 123 -5.51 -22.88 -14.96
C ASP A 123 -6.55 -23.36 -13.92
N GLN A 124 -6.80 -22.61 -12.84
CA GLN A 124 -7.85 -22.93 -11.86
C GLN A 124 -9.25 -22.64 -12.38
N GLY A 125 -9.40 -21.67 -13.30
CA GLY A 125 -10.68 -21.26 -13.86
C GLY A 125 -11.74 -21.01 -12.77
N SER A 126 -12.84 -21.76 -12.82
CA SER A 126 -13.95 -21.66 -11.85
C SER A 126 -13.62 -22.15 -10.43
N GLN A 127 -12.45 -22.77 -10.21
CA GLN A 127 -11.99 -23.21 -8.88
C GLN A 127 -11.19 -22.12 -8.14
N LEU A 128 -11.03 -20.94 -8.74
CA LEU A 128 -10.39 -19.81 -8.09
C LEU A 128 -11.17 -19.39 -6.84
N HIS A 129 -10.47 -19.23 -5.72
CA HIS A 129 -11.09 -18.83 -4.47
C HIS A 129 -11.65 -17.40 -4.54
N SER A 130 -12.85 -17.19 -4.00
CA SER A 130 -13.57 -15.91 -4.04
C SER A 130 -12.78 -14.75 -3.42
N ASN A 131 -11.95 -15.04 -2.41
CA ASN A 131 -11.12 -14.05 -1.71
C ASN A 131 -9.77 -13.73 -2.41
N VAL A 132 -9.50 -14.25 -3.61
CA VAL A 132 -8.32 -13.88 -4.42
C VAL A 132 -8.79 -13.11 -5.65
N ILE A 133 -8.36 -11.86 -5.80
CA ILE A 133 -8.71 -11.05 -6.98
C ILE A 133 -7.61 -11.12 -8.01
N VAL A 134 -7.93 -11.78 -9.12
CA VAL A 134 -7.09 -11.80 -10.31
C VAL A 134 -7.68 -10.81 -11.33
N PRO A 135 -6.87 -9.91 -11.93
CA PRO A 135 -7.37 -9.02 -12.97
C PRO A 135 -7.98 -9.80 -14.14
N PHE A 136 -9.17 -9.41 -14.58
CA PHE A 136 -9.82 -10.00 -15.76
C PHE A 136 -9.22 -9.47 -17.08
N MET A 137 -8.41 -8.41 -17.00
CA MET A 137 -7.71 -7.80 -18.11
C MET A 137 -6.33 -7.38 -17.63
N THR A 138 -5.30 -7.73 -18.41
CA THR A 138 -3.92 -7.26 -18.22
C THR A 138 -3.31 -7.06 -19.60
N GLU A 139 -2.80 -5.86 -19.87
CA GLU A 139 -2.26 -5.48 -21.17
C GLU A 139 -0.95 -4.71 -21.01
N LYS A 140 0.01 -5.00 -21.90
CA LYS A 140 1.23 -4.19 -22.03
C LYS A 140 0.90 -2.99 -22.92
N VAL A 141 1.35 -1.81 -22.51
CA VAL A 141 0.98 -0.58 -23.21
C VAL A 141 1.89 -0.35 -24.39
N GLU A 142 1.31 -0.22 -25.57
CA GLU A 142 2.01 0.13 -26.81
C GLU A 142 1.65 1.55 -27.25
N ARG A 143 2.62 2.23 -27.87
CA ARG A 143 2.41 3.53 -28.52
C ARG A 143 2.88 3.44 -29.96
N GLY A 144 1.93 3.28 -30.88
CA GLY A 144 2.24 2.92 -32.26
C GLY A 144 2.75 1.47 -32.31
N SER A 145 3.90 1.23 -32.94
CA SER A 145 4.52 -0.10 -33.03
C SER A 145 5.59 -0.36 -31.96
N LYS A 146 5.68 0.47 -30.92
CA LYS A 146 6.71 0.38 -29.88
C LYS A 146 6.09 0.23 -28.50
N MET A 147 6.66 -0.66 -27.70
CA MET A 147 6.30 -0.85 -26.30
C MET A 147 6.63 0.41 -25.48
N CYS A 148 5.75 0.79 -24.57
CA CYS A 148 6.02 1.85 -23.61
C CYS A 148 6.94 1.30 -22.51
N THR A 149 8.20 1.74 -22.51
CA THR A 149 9.16 1.38 -21.46
C THR A 149 9.62 2.60 -20.65
N THR A 150 10.17 2.41 -19.46
CA THR A 150 10.72 3.50 -18.64
C THR A 150 11.78 4.27 -19.40
N LEU A 151 12.69 3.57 -20.10
CA LEU A 151 13.71 4.23 -20.92
C LEU A 151 13.11 5.00 -22.10
N GLY A 152 12.04 4.49 -22.72
CA GLY A 152 11.32 5.21 -23.78
C GLY A 152 10.51 6.41 -23.27
N ALA A 153 10.12 6.42 -21.99
CA ALA A 153 9.32 7.47 -21.37
C ALA A 153 10.18 8.59 -20.77
N ILE A 154 11.35 8.27 -20.22
CA ILE A 154 12.28 9.26 -19.67
C ILE A 154 12.91 10.04 -20.82
N ARG A 155 12.41 11.25 -21.07
CA ARG A 155 13.00 12.18 -22.04
C ARG A 155 14.19 12.89 -21.39
N GLY A 156 15.35 12.86 -22.02
CA GLY A 156 16.47 13.75 -21.65
C GLY A 156 17.79 13.07 -21.28
N PHE A 157 17.89 11.73 -21.35
CA PHE A 157 19.17 11.04 -21.28
C PHE A 157 19.51 10.40 -22.63
N LEU A 158 20.80 10.39 -22.96
CA LEU A 158 21.34 9.62 -24.08
C LEU A 158 21.49 8.15 -23.65
N ASP A 159 21.46 7.21 -24.60
CA ASP A 159 21.57 5.76 -24.32
C ASP A 159 22.80 5.42 -23.47
N ALA A 160 23.95 6.05 -23.74
CA ALA A 160 25.18 5.87 -22.97
C ALA A 160 25.06 6.32 -21.49
N GLN A 161 24.25 7.35 -21.21
CA GLN A 161 24.02 7.83 -19.84
C GLN A 161 23.07 6.92 -19.07
N ILE A 162 22.14 6.28 -19.76
CA ILE A 162 21.20 5.32 -19.18
C ILE A 162 21.95 4.06 -18.68
N GLU A 163 22.88 3.56 -19.49
CA GLU A 163 23.73 2.41 -19.13
C GLU A 163 24.60 2.72 -17.90
N GLU A 164 25.21 3.91 -17.84
CA GLU A 164 26.05 4.32 -16.70
C GLU A 164 25.25 4.47 -15.39
N LEU A 165 24.01 4.95 -15.47
CA LEU A 165 23.14 5.14 -14.31
C LEU A 165 22.48 3.84 -13.81
N GLY A 166 22.59 2.74 -14.57
CA GLY A 166 21.96 1.46 -14.23
C GLY A 166 20.44 1.56 -14.08
N VAL A 167 19.79 2.40 -14.91
CA VAL A 167 18.33 2.59 -14.84
C VAL A 167 17.63 1.34 -15.35
N GLU A 168 16.79 0.76 -14.49
CA GLU A 168 15.99 -0.43 -14.84
C GLU A 168 15.01 -0.09 -15.97
N ASN A 169 15.06 -0.88 -17.05
CA ASN A 169 14.10 -0.80 -18.14
C ASN A 169 12.87 -1.65 -17.80
N ARG A 170 11.73 -0.99 -17.64
CA ARG A 170 10.45 -1.60 -17.25
C ARG A 170 9.40 -1.33 -18.30
N VAL A 171 8.50 -2.27 -18.52
CA VAL A 171 7.36 -2.14 -19.43
C VAL A 171 6.14 -1.62 -18.66
N LEU A 172 5.42 -0.65 -19.23
CA LEU A 172 4.16 -0.21 -18.66
C LEU A 172 3.08 -1.27 -18.87
N THR A 173 2.45 -1.69 -17.78
CA THR A 173 1.33 -2.63 -17.78
C THR A 173 0.09 -1.97 -17.17
N ILE A 174 -1.06 -2.23 -17.79
CA ILE A 174 -2.38 -1.88 -17.27
C ILE A 174 -3.08 -3.18 -16.88
N SER A 175 -3.76 -3.19 -15.75
CA SER A 175 -4.65 -4.27 -15.38
C SER A 175 -5.97 -3.75 -14.82
N ALA A 176 -7.05 -4.50 -15.00
CA ALA A 176 -8.37 -4.14 -14.49
C ALA A 176 -9.00 -5.28 -13.68
N SER A 177 -9.59 -4.93 -12.55
CA SER A 177 -10.29 -5.84 -11.64
C SER A 177 -11.57 -5.20 -11.10
N ASP A 178 -12.40 -6.02 -10.46
CA ASP A 178 -13.58 -5.52 -9.76
C ASP A 178 -13.17 -4.54 -8.65
N LEU A 179 -13.93 -3.44 -8.54
CA LEU A 179 -13.71 -2.48 -7.48
C LEU A 179 -14.01 -3.11 -6.12
N LYS A 180 -13.08 -2.92 -5.18
CA LYS A 180 -13.26 -3.22 -3.75
C LYS A 180 -12.89 -2.00 -2.93
N ARG A 181 -13.15 -2.08 -1.63
CA ARG A 181 -12.93 -0.98 -0.69
C ARG A 181 -11.54 -1.09 -0.07
N PRO A 182 -10.65 -0.08 -0.21
CA PRO A 182 -9.38 -0.07 0.54
C PRO A 182 -9.61 -0.15 2.05
N VAL A 183 -8.67 -0.75 2.81
CA VAL A 183 -8.79 -0.95 4.27
C VAL A 183 -9.11 0.34 5.02
N LYS A 184 -8.55 1.49 4.62
CA LYS A 184 -8.85 2.82 5.20
C LYS A 184 -10.33 3.24 5.18
N TYR A 185 -11.19 2.52 4.50
CA TYR A 185 -12.63 2.78 4.50
C TYR A 185 -13.41 1.72 5.29
N PHE A 186 -12.76 0.98 6.19
CA PHE A 186 -13.39 -0.01 7.10
C PHE A 186 -14.62 0.56 7.82
N TRP A 187 -15.62 -0.29 8.09
CA TRP A 187 -16.85 0.14 8.77
C TRP A 187 -16.73 0.06 10.29
N GLY A 188 -15.84 -0.78 10.80
CA GLY A 188 -15.58 -0.98 12.22
C GLY A 188 -14.54 -2.07 12.42
N VAL A 189 -14.16 -2.34 13.67
CA VAL A 189 -13.13 -3.37 13.98
C VAL A 189 -13.58 -4.75 13.46
N HIS A 190 -14.84 -5.14 13.64
CA HIS A 190 -15.38 -6.41 13.14
C HIS A 190 -15.38 -6.51 11.61
N ASP A 191 -15.56 -5.39 10.90
CA ASP A 191 -15.46 -5.38 9.43
C ASP A 191 -14.02 -5.61 8.97
N PHE A 192 -13.05 -4.95 9.63
CA PHE A 192 -11.64 -5.18 9.37
C PHE A 192 -11.21 -6.62 9.69
N VAL A 193 -11.62 -7.17 10.85
CA VAL A 193 -11.26 -8.54 11.25
C VAL A 193 -11.84 -9.57 10.28
N ARG A 194 -13.10 -9.44 9.84
CA ARG A 194 -13.65 -10.28 8.77
C ARG A 194 -12.94 -10.12 7.44
N GLY A 195 -12.51 -8.90 7.13
CA GLY A 195 -11.63 -8.62 6.00
C GLY A 195 -10.32 -9.39 6.07
N LEU A 196 -9.70 -9.43 7.25
CA LEU A 196 -8.48 -10.19 7.50
C LEU A 196 -8.71 -11.69 7.36
N CYS A 197 -9.83 -12.23 7.88
CA CYS A 197 -10.21 -13.63 7.69
C CYS A 197 -10.33 -13.97 6.20
N GLY A 198 -11.07 -13.17 5.42
CA GLY A 198 -11.22 -13.39 3.98
C GLY A 198 -9.87 -13.39 3.25
N ALA A 199 -9.00 -12.42 3.54
CA ALA A 199 -7.67 -12.36 2.95
C ALA A 199 -6.77 -13.55 3.35
N LEU A 200 -6.86 -14.02 4.60
CA LEU A 200 -6.18 -15.24 5.06
C LEU A 200 -6.67 -16.50 4.33
N LEU A 201 -7.98 -16.64 4.09
CA LEU A 201 -8.54 -17.74 3.31
C LEU A 201 -8.07 -17.70 1.85
N GLY A 202 -8.01 -16.50 1.26
CA GLY A 202 -7.41 -16.30 -0.07
C GLY A 202 -5.92 -16.69 -0.10
N HIS A 203 -5.16 -16.30 0.92
CA HIS A 203 -3.75 -16.67 1.07
C HIS A 203 -3.54 -18.18 1.30
N GLU A 204 -4.42 -18.84 2.06
CA GLU A 204 -4.43 -20.29 2.26
C GLU A 204 -4.61 -21.01 0.92
N TYR A 205 -5.55 -20.53 0.10
CA TYR A 205 -5.76 -21.05 -1.23
C TYR A 205 -4.50 -20.90 -2.11
N LEU A 206 -3.90 -19.71 -2.15
CA LEU A 206 -2.65 -19.48 -2.90
C LEU A 206 -1.56 -20.46 -2.48
N THR A 207 -1.39 -20.64 -1.17
CA THR A 207 -0.42 -21.58 -0.60
C THR A 207 -0.70 -23.02 -1.05
N LYS A 208 -1.97 -23.47 -1.03
CA LYS A 208 -2.38 -24.82 -1.47
C LYS A 208 -2.06 -25.08 -2.94
N ILE A 209 -2.14 -24.07 -3.79
CA ILE A 209 -1.76 -24.17 -5.21
C ILE A 209 -0.28 -23.83 -5.46
N GLY A 210 0.53 -23.74 -4.40
CA GLY A 210 1.98 -23.56 -4.47
C GLY A 210 2.42 -22.14 -4.84
N ILE A 211 1.68 -21.10 -4.43
CA ILE A 211 2.02 -19.70 -4.64
C ILE A 211 2.33 -19.04 -3.29
N LEU A 212 3.49 -18.38 -3.20
CA LEU A 212 3.83 -17.45 -2.11
C LEU A 212 3.50 -16.03 -2.55
N HIS A 213 2.89 -15.22 -1.68
CA HIS A 213 2.45 -13.87 -2.02
C HIS A 213 3.60 -12.85 -1.94
N ARG A 214 4.40 -12.92 -0.88
CA ARG A 214 5.61 -12.10 -0.62
C ARG A 214 5.44 -10.60 -0.41
N ASP A 215 4.24 -10.06 -0.62
CA ASP A 215 3.92 -8.65 -0.34
C ASP A 215 2.57 -8.48 0.38
N ILE A 216 2.35 -9.23 1.46
CA ILE A 216 1.18 -9.01 2.31
C ILE A 216 1.33 -7.66 3.02
N SER A 217 0.36 -6.76 2.83
CA SER A 217 0.32 -5.43 3.45
C SER A 217 -1.12 -4.91 3.52
N GLU A 218 -1.37 -3.85 4.29
CA GLU A 218 -2.70 -3.22 4.36
C GLU A 218 -3.21 -2.74 2.99
N ASN A 219 -2.30 -2.41 2.06
CA ASN A 219 -2.66 -1.91 0.72
C ASN A 219 -3.03 -3.05 -0.24
N ASN A 220 -2.58 -4.26 0.05
CA ASN A 220 -2.84 -5.46 -0.75
C ASN A 220 -3.98 -6.32 -0.18
N ILE A 221 -4.63 -5.81 0.88
CA ILE A 221 -5.89 -6.33 1.41
C ILE A 221 -6.98 -5.31 1.07
N VAL A 222 -8.11 -5.79 0.55
CA VAL A 222 -9.27 -4.96 0.26
C VAL A 222 -10.53 -5.59 0.83
N LEU A 223 -11.50 -4.76 1.18
CA LEU A 223 -12.74 -5.13 1.85
C LEU A 223 -13.92 -5.20 0.89
N GLY A 224 -14.94 -5.95 1.28
CA GLY A 224 -16.23 -6.01 0.58
C GLY A 224 -16.90 -4.63 0.46
N LEU A 225 -17.55 -4.40 -0.69
CA LEU A 225 -18.34 -3.18 -0.95
C LEU A 225 -19.68 -3.16 -0.20
N ARG A 226 -20.17 -4.34 0.14
CA ARG A 226 -21.50 -4.60 0.68
C ARG A 226 -21.37 -5.59 1.84
N PRO A 227 -22.27 -5.54 2.83
CA PRO A 227 -22.19 -6.41 4.00
C PRO A 227 -22.48 -7.87 3.65
N GLU A 228 -23.18 -8.12 2.53
CA GLU A 228 -23.45 -9.45 2.03
C GLU A 228 -22.22 -10.06 1.33
N GLY A 229 -21.97 -11.34 1.59
CA GLY A 229 -20.90 -12.12 0.96
C GLY A 229 -19.53 -11.93 1.60
N GLU A 230 -18.49 -12.16 0.80
CA GLU A 230 -17.10 -12.13 1.26
C GLU A 230 -16.67 -10.73 1.72
N ARG A 231 -15.98 -10.68 2.85
CA ARG A 231 -15.62 -9.42 3.52
C ARG A 231 -14.21 -8.94 3.27
N GLY A 232 -13.33 -9.81 2.76
CA GLY A 232 -11.94 -9.50 2.52
C GLY A 232 -11.37 -10.23 1.32
N TYR A 233 -10.43 -9.60 0.65
CA TYR A 233 -9.80 -10.12 -0.54
C TYR A 233 -8.32 -9.76 -0.56
N LEU A 234 -7.52 -10.65 -1.14
CA LEU A 234 -6.13 -10.43 -1.43
C LEU A 234 -5.96 -9.98 -2.88
N ILE A 235 -5.14 -8.94 -3.08
CA ILE A 235 -4.81 -8.37 -4.39
C ILE A 235 -3.29 -8.28 -4.54
N ASP A 236 -2.83 -7.91 -5.73
CA ASP A 236 -1.43 -7.60 -6.03
C ASP A 236 -0.44 -8.78 -5.91
N LEU A 237 -0.39 -9.57 -6.97
CA LEU A 237 0.48 -10.75 -7.07
C LEU A 237 1.81 -10.44 -7.78
N ASP A 238 2.19 -9.18 -7.93
CA ASP A 238 3.40 -8.82 -8.68
C ASP A 238 4.70 -9.29 -7.99
N MET A 239 4.66 -9.55 -6.69
CA MET A 239 5.79 -10.09 -5.92
C MET A 239 5.69 -11.61 -5.70
N ALA A 240 4.60 -12.21 -6.16
CA ALA A 240 4.33 -13.61 -5.91
C ALA A 240 5.23 -14.52 -6.75
N ILE A 241 5.54 -15.69 -6.20
CA ILE A 241 6.34 -16.73 -6.88
C ILE A 241 5.71 -18.10 -6.69
N LEU A 242 6.06 -19.03 -7.57
CA LEU A 242 5.79 -20.44 -7.35
C LEU A 242 6.74 -21.00 -6.29
N GLN A 243 6.22 -21.78 -5.36
CA GLN A 243 7.02 -22.49 -4.38
C GLN A 243 7.73 -23.67 -5.05
N ASN A 244 9.05 -23.79 -4.86
CA ASN A 244 9.82 -24.94 -5.34
C ASN A 244 9.41 -26.20 -4.56
N ALA A 245 9.09 -27.28 -5.28
CA ALA A 245 8.53 -28.51 -4.72
C ALA A 245 9.46 -29.27 -3.75
N ASP A 246 10.79 -29.08 -3.84
CA ASP A 246 11.77 -30.03 -3.28
C ASP A 246 12.89 -29.40 -2.43
N GLU A 247 12.77 -28.16 -1.98
CA GLU A 247 13.75 -27.62 -1.02
C GLU A 247 13.13 -27.47 0.36
N PRO A 248 13.40 -28.42 1.29
CA PRO A 248 13.08 -28.25 2.70
C PRO A 248 13.53 -26.86 3.15
N THR A 249 12.70 -26.17 3.93
CA THR A 249 13.11 -24.95 4.63
C THR A 249 14.25 -25.33 5.57
N GLN A 250 15.50 -25.24 5.10
CA GLN A 250 16.66 -25.38 5.97
C GLN A 250 16.65 -24.16 6.87
N PRO A 251 16.39 -24.30 8.19
CA PRO A 251 16.56 -23.19 9.09
C PRO A 251 18.06 -22.89 9.14
N GLN A 252 18.46 -21.74 8.59
CA GLN A 252 19.82 -21.23 8.79
C GLN A 252 20.11 -21.19 10.30
N PRO A 253 21.24 -21.74 10.78
CA PRO A 253 21.48 -21.84 12.20
C PRO A 253 21.77 -20.48 12.86
N GLN A 254 20.94 -20.18 13.85
CA GLN A 254 21.31 -19.85 15.24
C GLN A 254 21.87 -18.45 15.56
N SER A 255 21.01 -17.73 16.29
CA SER A 255 21.28 -16.59 17.17
C SER A 255 21.64 -15.28 16.47
N ILE A 256 20.74 -14.32 16.61
CA ILE A 256 20.98 -12.90 16.32
C ILE A 256 22.32 -12.42 16.95
N LYS A 257 22.77 -13.05 18.05
CA LYS A 257 24.06 -12.77 18.73
C LYS A 257 25.31 -13.14 17.93
N LEU A 258 25.29 -14.18 17.08
CA LEU A 258 26.46 -14.58 16.27
C LEU A 258 26.59 -13.72 15.01
N TRP A 259 25.45 -13.33 14.41
CA TRP A 259 25.44 -12.44 13.24
C TRP A 259 25.96 -11.05 13.56
N THR A 260 25.56 -10.42 14.69
CA THR A 260 26.09 -9.09 15.08
C THR A 260 27.61 -9.06 15.21
N ARG A 261 28.26 -10.20 15.55
CA ARG A 261 29.73 -10.32 15.60
C ARG A 261 30.38 -10.57 14.23
N LEU A 262 29.68 -11.22 13.30
CA LEU A 262 30.21 -11.50 11.95
C LEU A 262 30.06 -10.31 11.02
N SER A 263 29.00 -9.49 11.16
CA SER A 263 28.84 -8.23 10.43
C SER A 263 29.92 -7.20 10.75
N SER A 264 30.61 -7.33 11.91
CA SER A 264 31.78 -6.50 12.26
C SER A 264 33.08 -6.96 11.56
N LEU A 265 33.08 -8.12 10.91
CA LEU A 265 34.27 -8.78 10.35
C LEU A 265 34.18 -9.02 8.83
N SER A 266 33.04 -8.79 8.19
CA SER A 266 32.85 -9.02 6.76
C SER A 266 33.08 -7.75 5.92
N THR A 267 34.35 -7.50 5.57
CA THR A 267 34.77 -6.55 4.52
C THR A 267 34.55 -7.09 3.10
N LEU A 268 33.92 -8.25 2.94
CA LEU A 268 33.58 -8.84 1.64
C LEU A 268 32.15 -8.46 1.24
N LYS A 269 31.97 -7.20 0.81
CA LYS A 269 30.79 -6.83 0.01
C LYS A 269 31.01 -7.33 -1.41
N SER A 270 30.29 -8.39 -1.79
CA SER A 270 30.15 -8.77 -3.19
C SER A 270 29.36 -7.68 -3.90
N HIS A 271 30.09 -6.75 -4.53
CA HIS A 271 29.54 -5.74 -5.43
C HIS A 271 29.01 -6.40 -6.71
N THR A 272 27.78 -6.92 -6.74
CA THR A 272 27.15 -7.32 -8.02
C THR A 272 25.63 -7.37 -8.08
N LEU A 273 24.88 -6.98 -7.04
CA LEU A 273 23.43 -6.74 -7.18
C LEU A 273 23.03 -5.52 -6.35
N PRO A 274 22.20 -4.59 -6.85
CA PRO A 274 21.74 -3.45 -6.06
C PRO A 274 20.99 -3.98 -4.82
N GLU A 275 21.49 -3.66 -3.62
CA GLU A 275 21.00 -4.06 -2.28
C GLU A 275 19.49 -3.79 -2.01
N ARG A 276 18.78 -3.18 -2.96
CA ARG A 276 17.35 -2.84 -2.84
C ARG A 276 16.42 -3.62 -3.76
N ALA A 277 16.94 -4.36 -4.74
CA ALA A 277 16.12 -5.16 -5.66
C ALA A 277 15.73 -6.54 -5.09
N LEU A 278 16.35 -6.98 -3.99
CA LEU A 278 16.07 -8.28 -3.35
C LEU A 278 15.10 -8.22 -2.16
N ARG A 279 14.77 -7.03 -1.65
CA ARG A 279 13.85 -6.90 -0.51
C ARG A 279 12.41 -6.95 -0.99
N THR A 280 11.81 -8.13 -0.97
CA THR A 280 10.38 -8.30 -1.26
C THR A 280 9.53 -7.92 -0.06
N GLY A 281 8.40 -7.27 -0.33
CA GLY A 281 7.42 -6.90 0.68
C GLY A 281 7.47 -5.43 1.11
N THR A 282 6.37 -4.97 1.68
CA THR A 282 6.24 -3.64 2.24
C THR A 282 6.90 -3.59 3.62
N PHE A 283 8.02 -2.86 3.74
CA PHE A 283 9.01 -2.95 4.85
C PHE A 283 8.45 -3.16 6.27
N PRO A 284 7.42 -2.40 6.73
CA PRO A 284 6.83 -2.62 8.06
C PRO A 284 6.17 -3.98 8.28
N TYR A 285 5.71 -4.62 7.22
CA TYR A 285 4.99 -5.89 7.25
C TYR A 285 5.91 -7.09 7.00
N ILE A 286 7.16 -6.89 6.59
CA ILE A 286 8.12 -7.97 6.33
C ILE A 286 8.44 -8.75 7.62
N SER A 287 8.45 -10.09 7.57
CA SER A 287 8.84 -10.94 8.70
C SER A 287 10.26 -10.64 9.20
N TYR A 288 10.55 -10.92 10.47
CA TYR A 288 11.91 -10.73 10.98
C TYR A 288 12.93 -11.63 10.26
N ASN A 289 12.48 -12.80 9.80
CA ASN A 289 13.32 -13.76 9.07
C ASN A 289 13.73 -13.19 7.70
N VAL A 290 12.79 -12.65 6.94
CA VAL A 290 13.07 -12.04 5.63
C VAL A 290 13.87 -10.74 5.78
N LEU A 291 13.65 -9.96 6.84
CA LEU A 291 14.49 -8.79 7.16
C LEU A 291 15.96 -9.16 7.39
N LEU A 292 16.25 -10.38 7.86
CA LEU A 292 17.60 -10.90 8.09
C LEU A 292 18.10 -11.75 6.91
N ASP A 293 17.59 -11.48 5.71
CA ASP A 293 17.92 -12.19 4.46
C ASP A 293 17.64 -13.71 4.50
N GLY A 294 16.74 -14.13 5.40
CA GLY A 294 16.22 -15.49 5.44
C GLY A 294 15.30 -15.79 4.25
N ARG A 295 15.21 -17.08 3.89
CA ARG A 295 14.31 -17.53 2.82
C ARG A 295 12.85 -17.22 3.18
N HIS A 296 12.13 -16.61 2.25
CA HIS A 296 10.69 -16.34 2.37
C HIS A 296 9.89 -17.64 2.21
N THR A 297 8.96 -17.87 3.13
CA THR A 297 8.07 -19.04 3.18
C THR A 297 6.62 -18.61 3.40
N GLN A 298 5.68 -19.54 3.28
CA GLN A 298 4.26 -19.30 3.60
C GLN A 298 4.07 -18.71 5.01
N PHE A 299 4.92 -19.09 5.96
CA PHE A 299 4.83 -18.61 7.33
C PHE A 299 5.28 -17.14 7.46
N ASP A 300 6.17 -16.66 6.59
CA ASP A 300 6.51 -15.22 6.52
C ASP A 300 5.34 -14.38 6.00
N ASP A 301 4.55 -14.91 5.05
CA ASP A 301 3.32 -14.26 4.62
C ASP A 301 2.27 -14.24 5.75
N VAL A 302 2.11 -15.35 6.49
CA VAL A 302 1.22 -15.43 7.67
C VAL A 302 1.67 -14.48 8.79
N GLU A 303 2.98 -14.35 9.04
CA GLU A 303 3.55 -13.37 9.99
C GLU A 303 3.28 -11.92 9.54
N SER A 304 3.23 -11.66 8.24
CA SER A 304 2.88 -10.34 7.71
C SER A 304 1.44 -9.94 8.05
N PHE A 305 0.49 -10.88 8.06
CA PHE A 305 -0.89 -10.64 8.52
C PHE A 305 -0.95 -10.21 10.01
N LEU A 306 -0.09 -10.77 10.86
CA LEU A 306 0.03 -10.34 12.27
C LEU A 306 0.42 -8.86 12.37
N TYR A 307 1.35 -8.42 11.52
CA TYR A 307 1.76 -7.02 11.48
C TYR A 307 0.71 -6.10 10.88
N VAL A 308 -0.05 -6.55 9.88
CA VAL A 308 -1.22 -5.81 9.39
C VAL A 308 -2.22 -5.59 10.52
N LEU A 309 -2.55 -6.63 11.29
CA LEU A 309 -3.47 -6.53 12.43
C LEU A 309 -2.95 -5.55 13.50
N LEU A 310 -1.68 -5.65 13.90
CA LEU A 310 -1.11 -4.77 14.91
C LEU A 310 -1.06 -3.31 14.42
N LEU A 311 -0.55 -3.08 13.21
CA LEU A 311 -0.31 -1.75 12.67
C LEU A 311 -1.62 -1.04 12.33
N PHE A 312 -2.69 -1.78 11.98
CA PHE A 312 -4.03 -1.22 11.78
C PHE A 312 -4.47 -0.34 12.97
N PHE A 313 -4.29 -0.80 14.20
CA PHE A 313 -4.72 -0.05 15.39
C PHE A 313 -3.88 1.21 15.66
N PHE A 314 -2.68 1.31 15.09
CA PHE A 314 -1.88 2.53 15.06
C PHE A 314 -2.18 3.43 13.86
N SER A 315 -2.58 2.85 12.73
CA SER A 315 -2.85 3.55 11.47
C SER A 315 -4.14 4.37 11.51
N TYR A 316 -5.10 4.00 12.34
CA TYR A 316 -6.47 4.54 12.28
C TYR A 316 -7.01 4.99 13.64
N ALA A 317 -7.83 6.04 13.60
CA ALA A 317 -8.59 6.60 14.71
C ALA A 317 -10.08 6.34 14.54
N GLY A 318 -10.42 5.05 14.59
CA GLY A 318 -11.77 4.57 14.31
C GLY A 318 -12.17 4.67 12.83
N PRO A 319 -13.35 4.12 12.49
CA PRO A 319 -13.89 4.22 11.14
C PRO A 319 -14.33 5.67 10.85
N LEU A 320 -14.32 6.04 9.58
CA LEU A 320 -15.01 7.25 9.11
C LEU A 320 -16.49 7.22 9.50
N SER A 321 -17.12 8.38 9.60
CA SER A 321 -18.57 8.44 9.85
C SER A 321 -19.36 7.76 8.71
N ALA A 322 -20.56 7.26 9.01
CA ALA A 322 -21.42 6.63 8.00
C ALA A 322 -21.67 7.54 6.78
N SER A 323 -21.81 8.86 6.99
CA SER A 323 -21.97 9.83 5.91
C SER A 323 -20.71 9.97 5.04
N GLU A 324 -19.52 10.03 5.65
CA GLU A 324 -18.25 10.06 4.90
C GLU A 324 -18.04 8.75 4.11
N LEU A 325 -18.39 7.60 4.70
CA LEU A 325 -18.33 6.29 4.04
C LEU A 325 -19.32 6.19 2.87
N CYS A 326 -20.54 6.70 3.03
CA CYS A 326 -21.53 6.76 1.96
C CYS A 326 -21.03 7.62 0.80
N LYS A 327 -20.49 8.81 1.09
CA LYS A 327 -19.88 9.69 0.07
C LYS A 327 -18.69 9.03 -0.62
N ALA A 328 -17.86 8.29 0.14
CA ALA A 328 -16.75 7.54 -0.42
C ALA A 328 -17.24 6.42 -1.35
N ASP A 329 -18.28 5.67 -0.98
CA ASP A 329 -18.90 4.66 -1.86
C ASP A 329 -19.45 5.31 -3.13
N GLU A 330 -20.20 6.41 -3.02
CA GLU A 330 -20.76 7.15 -4.16
C GLU A 330 -19.67 7.68 -5.10
N ALA A 331 -18.55 8.17 -4.56
CA ALA A 331 -17.41 8.64 -5.34
C ALA A 331 -16.51 7.50 -5.86
N GLY A 332 -16.78 6.25 -5.49
CA GLY A 332 -15.98 5.09 -5.89
C GLY A 332 -14.61 5.06 -5.21
N PHE A 333 -14.53 5.46 -3.94
CA PHE A 333 -13.37 5.45 -3.03
C PHE A 333 -12.16 6.27 -3.51
N VAL A 334 -12.40 7.26 -4.37
CA VAL A 334 -11.36 8.14 -4.88
C VAL A 334 -10.75 8.97 -3.74
N GLN A 335 -9.45 9.16 -3.79
CA GLN A 335 -8.71 10.01 -2.87
C GLN A 335 -9.17 11.45 -3.04
N SER A 336 -9.40 12.13 -1.91
CA SER A 336 -9.72 13.55 -1.90
C SER A 336 -8.57 14.37 -2.49
N ILE A 337 -8.90 15.48 -3.14
CA ILE A 337 -7.95 16.36 -3.80
C ILE A 337 -7.08 17.06 -2.74
N GLY A 338 -5.76 17.02 -2.93
CA GLY A 338 -4.77 17.48 -1.95
C GLY A 338 -4.20 16.31 -1.15
N SER A 339 -2.90 16.37 -0.84
CA SER A 339 -2.13 15.31 -0.15
C SER A 339 -2.58 15.01 1.30
N GLY A 340 -3.76 15.48 1.70
CA GLY A 340 -4.33 15.25 3.01
C GLY A 340 -4.63 13.78 3.21
N ARG A 341 -3.89 13.15 4.14
CA ARG A 341 -4.30 11.87 4.71
C ARG A 341 -5.75 11.98 5.18
N SER A 342 -6.50 10.88 5.08
CA SER A 342 -7.87 10.84 5.59
C SER A 342 -7.90 11.28 7.06
N SER A 343 -8.96 11.96 7.48
CA SER A 343 -9.11 12.57 8.81
C SER A 343 -8.88 11.58 9.97
N HIS A 344 -9.17 10.29 9.74
CA HIS A 344 -9.01 9.22 10.70
C HIS A 344 -7.66 8.48 10.58
N THR A 345 -6.80 8.78 9.60
CA THR A 345 -5.47 8.14 9.50
C THR A 345 -4.48 8.81 10.44
N ARG A 346 -3.56 8.04 11.02
CA ARG A 346 -2.54 8.50 11.98
C ARG A 346 -1.13 8.11 11.52
N ASN A 347 -0.13 8.76 12.11
CA ASN A 347 1.26 8.31 12.01
C ASN A 347 1.51 7.27 13.08
N TRP A 348 2.34 6.29 12.77
CA TRP A 348 2.77 5.33 13.78
C TRP A 348 3.70 5.98 14.81
N PRO A 349 3.70 5.51 16.06
CA PRO A 349 4.61 6.02 17.07
C PRO A 349 6.07 5.79 16.67
N LYS A 350 6.94 6.79 16.88
CA LYS A 350 8.37 6.73 16.50
C LYS A 350 9.11 5.50 17.07
N LYS A 351 8.70 5.03 18.25
CA LYS A 351 9.29 3.86 18.92
C LYS A 351 9.03 2.56 18.18
N TYR A 352 7.89 2.44 17.50
CA TYR A 352 7.58 1.35 16.58
C TYR A 352 8.10 1.71 15.18
N GLY A 353 9.36 2.17 15.13
CA GLY A 353 10.08 2.66 13.96
C GLY A 353 10.38 1.60 12.90
N TRP A 354 9.43 0.69 12.66
CA TRP A 354 9.44 -0.30 11.59
C TRP A 354 9.31 0.32 10.20
N VAL A 355 9.24 1.67 10.13
CA VAL A 355 9.27 2.44 8.89
C VAL A 355 10.67 2.95 8.57
N ASP A 356 11.41 3.44 9.58
CA ASP A 356 12.64 4.25 9.37
C ASP A 356 13.85 3.75 10.18
N GLY A 357 13.77 2.59 10.81
CA GLY A 357 14.84 2.01 11.63
C GLY A 357 15.82 1.13 10.85
N GLU A 358 16.98 0.85 11.48
CA GLU A 358 17.94 -0.16 11.01
C GLU A 358 17.27 -1.54 10.92
N THR A 359 17.57 -2.28 9.84
CA THR A 359 16.85 -3.52 9.48
C THR A 359 17.00 -4.57 10.59
N GLU A 360 18.20 -4.72 11.13
CA GLU A 360 18.53 -5.65 12.21
C GLU A 360 17.83 -5.28 13.52
N ALA A 361 17.70 -3.98 13.80
CA ALA A 361 17.02 -3.50 15.01
C ALA A 361 15.52 -3.80 14.95
N ILE A 362 14.90 -3.61 13.78
CA ILE A 362 13.49 -3.95 13.54
C ILE A 362 13.28 -5.46 13.66
N ALA A 363 14.13 -6.26 13.02
CA ALA A 363 14.06 -7.71 13.10
C ALA A 363 14.19 -8.21 14.55
N ALA A 364 15.12 -7.65 15.33
CA ALA A 364 15.28 -8.01 16.73
C ALA A 364 14.05 -7.67 17.59
N GLN A 365 13.41 -6.51 17.34
CA GLN A 365 12.16 -6.14 18.03
C GLN A 365 11.02 -7.11 17.69
N LYS A 366 10.85 -7.43 16.40
CA LYS A 366 9.84 -8.37 15.90
C LYS A 366 10.05 -9.78 16.47
N TYR A 367 11.28 -10.27 16.44
CA TYR A 367 11.67 -11.54 17.04
C TYR A 367 11.34 -11.59 18.53
N SER A 368 11.70 -10.54 19.28
CA SER A 368 11.43 -10.40 20.71
C SER A 368 9.93 -10.38 21.02
N ALA A 369 9.13 -9.71 20.19
CA ALA A 369 7.69 -9.63 20.35
C ALA A 369 6.99 -11.00 20.24
N ILE A 370 7.47 -11.85 19.32
CA ILE A 370 6.90 -13.18 19.04
C ILE A 370 7.45 -14.26 19.99
N THR A 371 8.76 -14.27 20.23
CA THR A 371 9.42 -15.42 20.89
C THR A 371 9.46 -15.33 22.42
N ILE A 372 9.35 -14.14 23.00
CA ILE A 372 9.38 -13.97 24.46
C ILE A 372 7.96 -14.10 25.00
N SER A 373 7.74 -14.93 26.02
CA SER A 373 6.41 -15.21 26.60
C SER A 373 5.65 -13.98 27.14
N HIS A 374 6.33 -12.83 27.26
CA HIS A 374 5.76 -11.54 27.67
C HIS A 374 5.99 -10.43 26.63
N GLY A 375 6.45 -10.77 25.42
CA GLY A 375 6.80 -9.82 24.36
C GLY A 375 5.61 -8.94 23.97
N VAL A 376 4.49 -9.56 23.57
CA VAL A 376 3.26 -8.83 23.24
C VAL A 376 2.70 -8.04 24.42
N ARG A 377 2.78 -8.57 25.64
CA ARG A 377 2.32 -7.84 26.84
C ARG A 377 3.09 -6.55 27.05
N ARG A 378 4.38 -6.50 26.69
CA ARG A 378 5.17 -5.26 26.71
C ARG A 378 4.74 -4.25 25.66
N ILE A 379 4.24 -4.72 24.51
CA ILE A 379 3.69 -3.85 23.46
C ILE A 379 2.36 -3.25 23.95
N ILE A 380 1.43 -4.09 24.38
CA ILE A 380 0.10 -3.67 24.84
C ILE A 380 0.19 -2.75 26.07
N LYS A 381 1.14 -2.98 26.97
CA LYS A 381 1.37 -2.11 28.15
C LYS A 381 2.32 -0.94 27.90
N SER A 382 2.75 -0.73 26.66
CA SER A 382 3.61 0.42 26.34
C SER A 382 2.78 1.69 26.41
N THR A 383 3.39 2.79 26.86
CA THR A 383 2.75 4.12 26.87
C THR A 383 2.26 4.49 25.49
N GLU A 384 3.03 4.19 24.45
CA GLU A 384 2.68 4.53 23.06
C GLU A 384 1.44 3.77 22.56
N PHE A 385 1.23 2.53 23.00
CA PHE A 385 0.05 1.77 22.65
C PHE A 385 -1.18 2.19 23.45
N VAL A 386 -1.02 2.44 24.75
CA VAL A 386 -2.11 2.92 25.62
C VAL A 386 -2.57 4.30 25.15
N ASP A 387 -1.65 5.24 24.94
CA ASP A 387 -1.97 6.57 24.39
C ASP A 387 -2.67 6.44 23.02
N CYS A 388 -2.25 5.49 22.19
CA CYS A 388 -2.90 5.23 20.91
C CYS A 388 -4.34 4.78 21.12
N LEU A 389 -4.61 3.80 21.98
CA LEU A 389 -5.97 3.34 22.25
C LEU A 389 -6.86 4.45 22.81
N GLU A 390 -6.40 5.16 23.84
CA GLU A 390 -7.16 6.21 24.50
C GLU A 390 -7.53 7.37 23.56
N ASN A 391 -6.63 7.73 22.64
CA ASN A 391 -6.86 8.86 21.73
C ASN A 391 -7.62 8.48 20.44
N ASN A 392 -7.58 7.21 20.03
CA ASN A 392 -8.02 6.80 18.69
C ASN A 392 -9.23 5.85 18.71
N TRP A 393 -9.52 5.19 19.84
CA TRP A 393 -10.54 4.16 19.94
C TRP A 393 -11.44 4.37 21.18
N PRO A 394 -12.76 4.10 21.07
CA PRO A 394 -13.67 4.10 22.22
C PRO A 394 -13.20 3.19 23.36
N GLU A 395 -13.43 3.60 24.59
CA GLU A 395 -13.01 2.88 25.81
C GLU A 395 -13.51 1.43 25.83
N GLU A 396 -14.73 1.18 25.37
CA GLU A 396 -15.31 -0.16 25.34
C GLU A 396 -14.67 -1.09 24.30
N LEU A 397 -13.84 -0.56 23.39
CA LEU A 397 -13.05 -1.35 22.45
C LEU A 397 -11.61 -1.60 22.93
N HIS A 398 -11.16 -0.98 24.03
CA HIS A 398 -9.77 -1.11 24.49
C HIS A 398 -9.43 -2.55 24.85
N ASP A 399 -10.22 -3.18 25.74
CA ASP A 399 -10.04 -4.58 26.12
C ASP A 399 -10.20 -5.54 24.93
N PRO A 400 -11.26 -5.45 24.10
CA PRO A 400 -11.38 -6.26 22.88
C PRO A 400 -10.16 -6.18 21.96
N ILE A 401 -9.62 -4.97 21.71
CA ILE A 401 -8.44 -4.79 20.86
C ILE A 401 -7.20 -5.42 21.51
N CYS A 402 -7.02 -5.24 22.82
CA CYS A 402 -5.92 -5.86 23.56
C CYS A 402 -6.00 -7.38 23.50
N ASP A 403 -7.18 -7.96 23.67
CA ASP A 403 -7.42 -9.40 23.61
C ASP A 403 -7.14 -9.95 22.20
N LEU A 404 -7.57 -9.24 21.15
CA LEU A 404 -7.27 -9.61 19.75
C LEU A 404 -5.77 -9.68 19.50
N ILE A 405 -5.03 -8.63 19.86
CA ILE A 405 -3.58 -8.57 19.64
C ILE A 405 -2.88 -9.62 20.50
N HIS A 406 -3.26 -9.76 21.77
CA HIS A 406 -2.67 -10.75 22.66
C HIS A 406 -2.89 -12.18 22.15
N ALA A 407 -4.12 -12.52 21.75
CA ALA A 407 -4.45 -13.83 21.19
C ALA A 407 -3.67 -14.10 19.88
N SER A 408 -3.62 -13.11 18.99
CA SER A 408 -2.85 -13.18 17.74
C SER A 408 -1.37 -13.44 17.98
N PHE A 409 -0.71 -12.74 18.90
CA PHE A 409 0.70 -13.03 19.21
C PHE A 409 0.89 -14.33 19.99
N THR A 410 -0.11 -14.76 20.77
CA THR A 410 -0.03 -16.00 21.56
C THR A 410 0.04 -17.24 20.66
N ILE A 411 -0.69 -17.28 19.54
CA ILE A 411 -0.61 -18.43 18.61
C ILE A 411 0.80 -18.53 17.97
N PHE A 412 1.42 -17.40 17.63
CA PHE A 412 2.82 -17.37 17.15
C PHE A 412 3.80 -17.76 18.26
N HIS A 413 3.62 -17.25 19.49
CA HIS A 413 4.49 -17.59 20.61
C HIS A 413 4.43 -19.09 20.96
N ARG A 414 3.22 -19.66 21.07
CA ARG A 414 3.01 -21.09 21.37
C ARG A 414 3.66 -21.99 20.34
N SER A 415 3.58 -21.59 19.07
CA SER A 415 4.32 -22.24 18.01
C SER A 415 5.81 -22.26 18.40
N THR A 416 6.41 -21.11 18.74
CA THR A 416 7.88 -20.99 18.96
C THR A 416 8.43 -21.66 20.22
N ALA A 417 7.59 -21.98 21.22
CA ALA A 417 8.02 -22.48 22.52
C ALA A 417 8.47 -23.96 22.53
N ALA A 418 8.32 -24.69 21.41
CA ALA A 418 8.56 -26.13 21.32
C ALA A 418 10.03 -26.56 21.08
N ASN A 419 11.02 -25.71 21.36
CA ASN A 419 12.47 -26.00 21.22
C ASN A 419 12.89 -26.51 19.82
N ARG A 420 12.16 -26.10 18.77
CA ARG A 420 12.45 -26.36 17.36
C ARG A 420 12.71 -25.05 16.62
N SER A 421 13.44 -25.13 15.51
CA SER A 421 13.54 -24.04 14.53
C SER A 421 12.16 -23.51 14.17
N ARG A 422 12.08 -22.19 13.89
CA ARG A 422 10.89 -21.42 13.46
C ARG A 422 9.67 -22.30 13.16
N THR A 423 8.74 -22.28 14.07
CA THR A 423 7.54 -23.10 14.07
C THR A 423 6.41 -22.39 13.33
N GLU A 424 5.62 -23.12 12.56
CA GLU A 424 4.62 -22.55 11.68
C GLU A 424 3.28 -22.35 12.40
N VAL A 425 2.57 -21.26 12.08
CA VAL A 425 1.16 -21.05 12.43
C VAL A 425 0.36 -21.38 11.17
N SER A 426 -0.62 -22.29 11.27
CA SER A 426 -1.46 -22.60 10.13
C SER A 426 -2.49 -21.48 9.89
N HIS A 427 -2.96 -21.35 8.64
CA HIS A 427 -4.05 -20.41 8.32
C HIS A 427 -5.29 -20.72 9.14
N ALA A 428 -5.62 -22.00 9.33
CA ALA A 428 -6.77 -22.44 10.10
C ALA A 428 -6.69 -22.00 11.57
N ASP A 429 -5.51 -22.10 12.21
CA ASP A 429 -5.33 -21.63 13.59
C ASP A 429 -5.56 -20.12 13.71
N PHE A 430 -5.05 -19.35 12.74
CA PHE A 430 -5.20 -17.89 12.76
C PHE A 430 -6.65 -17.49 12.49
N VAL A 431 -7.30 -18.07 11.47
CA VAL A 431 -8.72 -17.81 11.17
C VAL A 431 -9.60 -18.21 12.34
N SER A 432 -9.39 -19.37 12.96
CA SER A 432 -10.16 -19.81 14.14
C SER A 432 -10.03 -18.83 15.29
N MET A 433 -8.84 -18.30 15.55
CA MET A 433 -8.62 -17.30 16.60
C MET A 433 -9.36 -15.98 16.30
N LEU A 434 -9.35 -15.52 15.04
CA LEU A 434 -10.10 -14.33 14.64
C LEU A 434 -11.62 -14.54 14.75
N ASP A 435 -12.11 -15.71 14.37
CA ASP A 435 -13.53 -16.08 14.47
C ASP A 435 -14.00 -16.20 15.94
N GLU A 436 -13.17 -16.77 16.81
CA GLU A 436 -13.42 -16.78 18.26
C GLU A 436 -13.55 -15.35 18.82
N TRP A 437 -12.66 -14.44 18.40
CA TRP A 437 -12.74 -13.04 18.79
C TRP A 437 -14.03 -12.37 18.27
N LEU A 438 -14.38 -12.59 17.00
CA LEU A 438 -15.61 -12.06 16.39
C LEU A 438 -16.86 -12.52 17.14
N ASN A 439 -16.90 -13.80 17.55
CA ASN A 439 -18.00 -14.35 18.31
C ASN A 439 -18.07 -13.76 19.73
N LEU A 440 -16.94 -13.67 20.42
CA LEU A 440 -16.85 -13.16 21.79
C LEU A 440 -17.32 -11.70 21.90
N TYR A 441 -16.93 -10.85 20.95
CA TYR A 441 -17.27 -9.42 20.94
C TYR A 441 -18.39 -9.06 19.96
N SER A 442 -19.17 -10.03 19.50
CA SER A 442 -20.30 -9.81 18.56
C SER A 442 -21.29 -8.75 19.04
N HIS A 443 -21.54 -8.69 20.35
CA HIS A 443 -22.41 -7.70 21.00
C HIS A 443 -21.97 -6.24 20.83
N LEU A 444 -20.71 -5.98 20.45
CA LEU A 444 -20.17 -4.63 20.23
C LEU A 444 -20.29 -4.17 18.77
N GLU A 445 -20.58 -5.09 17.83
CA GLU A 445 -20.50 -4.80 16.41
C GLU A 445 -21.48 -3.70 15.97
N ASP A 446 -22.76 -3.84 16.30
CA ASP A 446 -23.79 -2.88 15.88
C ASP A 446 -23.54 -1.49 16.46
N LYS A 447 -22.92 -1.42 17.64
CA LYS A 447 -22.60 -0.16 18.32
C LYS A 447 -21.44 0.58 17.64
N PHE A 448 -20.44 -0.14 17.13
CA PHE A 448 -19.20 0.43 16.59
C PHE A 448 -19.01 0.23 15.08
N SER A 449 -20.08 -0.14 14.38
CA SER A 449 -20.13 -0.23 12.93
C SER A 449 -20.77 1.02 12.33
N ASN A 450 -20.00 1.72 11.51
CA ASN A 450 -20.47 2.83 10.68
C ASN A 450 -20.88 2.36 9.28
N CYS A 451 -21.26 1.09 9.12
CA CYS A 451 -21.72 0.54 7.84
C CYS A 451 -22.90 1.38 7.31
N PRO A 452 -22.76 2.08 6.16
CA PRO A 452 -23.80 2.96 5.66
C PRO A 452 -25.04 2.19 5.16
N PHE A 453 -24.95 0.86 5.05
CA PHE A 453 -26.04 -0.01 4.58
C PHE A 453 -26.91 -0.57 5.71
N ASN A 454 -26.49 -0.43 6.98
CA ASN A 454 -27.26 -0.90 8.13
C ASN A 454 -28.44 0.02 8.48
N GLN A 455 -28.47 1.26 7.96
CA GLN A 455 -29.55 2.24 8.15
C GLN A 455 -30.04 2.79 6.80
N PRO A 456 -30.77 2.00 6.00
CA PRO A 456 -31.18 2.38 4.64
C PRO A 456 -32.12 3.61 4.59
N GLU A 457 -32.78 3.95 5.69
CA GLU A 457 -33.70 5.11 5.77
C GLU A 457 -32.98 6.46 6.00
N ALA A 458 -31.74 6.45 6.51
CA ALA A 458 -31.01 7.67 6.84
C ALA A 458 -30.29 8.30 5.62
N PHE A 459 -29.98 7.49 4.60
CA PHE A 459 -29.26 7.91 3.41
C PHE A 459 -29.89 7.25 2.18
N PRO A 460 -30.91 7.86 1.54
CA PRO A 460 -31.49 7.31 0.32
C PRO A 460 -30.41 7.22 -0.74
N ILE A 461 -29.93 6.00 -1.00
CA ILE A 461 -28.96 5.71 -2.06
C ILE A 461 -29.55 6.27 -3.35
N SER A 462 -28.92 7.30 -3.90
CA SER A 462 -29.32 7.83 -5.19
C SER A 462 -28.98 6.77 -6.25
N ARG A 463 -29.97 5.94 -6.63
CA ARG A 463 -29.90 5.16 -7.88
C ARG A 463 -29.80 6.07 -9.12
N ALA A 464 -29.84 7.39 -8.94
CA ALA A 464 -29.76 8.43 -9.97
C ALA A 464 -28.39 8.56 -10.65
N GLY A 465 -27.32 7.95 -10.13
CA GLY A 465 -25.98 8.01 -10.76
C GLY A 465 -25.82 7.18 -12.04
N LEU A 466 -26.81 6.36 -12.41
CA LEU A 466 -26.75 5.44 -13.56
C LEU A 466 -27.82 5.69 -14.63
N GLN A 467 -28.70 6.68 -14.46
CA GLN A 467 -29.69 7.06 -15.46
C GLN A 467 -29.56 8.55 -15.76
N GLY A 468 -29.06 8.86 -16.96
CA GLY A 468 -29.16 10.21 -17.50
C GLY A 468 -27.88 10.78 -18.07
N PHE A 469 -27.20 10.05 -18.97
CA PHE A 469 -26.44 10.66 -20.07
C PHE A 469 -26.39 9.65 -21.22
N ASP A 470 -27.41 9.68 -22.08
CA ASP A 470 -27.29 9.17 -23.44
C ASP A 470 -26.23 10.02 -24.15
N ILE A 471 -24.99 9.56 -24.13
CA ILE A 471 -23.95 10.08 -24.99
C ILE A 471 -23.99 9.23 -26.25
N ASN A 472 -24.70 9.71 -27.26
CA ASN A 472 -24.47 9.30 -28.63
C ASN A 472 -23.00 9.63 -28.95
N ILE A 473 -22.18 8.60 -29.11
CA ILE A 473 -20.83 8.74 -29.66
C ILE A 473 -20.96 8.42 -31.17
N PRO A 474 -20.53 9.32 -32.07
CA PRO A 474 -20.47 9.05 -33.51
C PRO A 474 -19.42 8.01 -33.88
#